data_AF-A0A3D3CL94-F1
#
_entry.id   AF-A0A3D3CL94-F1
#
_cell.length_a   1.000
_cell.length_b   1.000
_cell.length_c   1.000
_cell.angle_alpha   90.00
_cell.angle_beta   90.00
_cell.angle_gamma   90.00
#
_symmetry.space_group_name_H-M   'P 1'
#
loop_
_entity.id
_entity.type
_entity.pdbx_description
1 polymer ?
#
loop_
_entity_poly.entity_id
_entity_poly.type
_entity_poly.pdbx_seq_one_letter_code
_entity_poly.pdbx_strand_id
1 'polypeptide(L)' 'MIFQDPISSLNPVFTAGYQVEEAIVTHEAVPRREDLIARVTGLFKKVNISDPEKSVRSYPHMLSGGMKQRVMIAM' A
#
# COMPACT_ATOMS: atom_id res chain seq x y z
N MET A 1 -11.54 -9.86 2.85
CA MET A 1 -10.99 -10.93 3.72
C MET A 1 -9.56 -10.51 4.05
N ILE A 2 -9.16 -10.43 5.32
CA ILE A 2 -7.80 -10.03 5.73
C ILE A 2 -6.96 -11.30 5.91
N PHE A 3 -5.86 -11.43 5.18
CA PHE A 3 -4.95 -12.58 5.29
C PHE A 3 -4.25 -12.57 6.66
N GLN A 4 -4.20 -13.73 7.33
CA GLN A 4 -3.63 -13.85 8.68
C GLN A 4 -2.09 -13.83 8.71
N ASP A 5 -1.43 -13.88 7.54
CA ASP A 5 0.03 -13.85 7.44
C ASP A 5 0.53 -12.67 6.56
N PRO A 6 0.79 -11.48 7.15
CA PRO A 6 1.10 -10.25 6.41
C PRO A 6 2.46 -10.28 5.68
N ILE A 7 3.34 -11.22 6.00
CA ILE A 7 4.63 -11.39 5.30
C ILE A 7 4.44 -12.08 3.95
N SER A 8 3.44 -12.96 3.83
CA SER A 8 3.15 -13.69 2.59
C SER A 8 2.39 -12.86 1.54
N SER A 9 1.78 -11.75 1.95
CA SER A 9 0.79 -11.04 1.14
C SER A 9 1.34 -9.84 0.38
N LEU A 10 2.51 -9.31 0.77
CA LEU A 10 3.22 -8.30 -0.02
C LEU A 10 4.34 -8.96 -0.83
N ASN A 11 4.31 -8.75 -2.13
CA ASN A 11 5.39 -9.14 -3.02
C ASN A 11 6.67 -8.32 -2.69
N PRO A 12 7.80 -8.97 -2.38
CA PRO A 12 9.01 -8.30 -1.91
C PRO A 12 9.72 -7.47 -2.99
N VAL A 13 9.44 -7.69 -4.28
CA VAL A 13 10.10 -6.99 -5.39
C VAL A 13 9.39 -5.69 -5.79
N PHE A 14 8.21 -5.41 -5.24
CA PHE A 14 7.46 -4.19 -5.51
C PHE A 14 7.36 -3.31 -4.27
N THR A 15 7.21 -2.00 -4.46
CA THR A 15 6.93 -1.09 -3.34
C THR A 15 5.52 -1.34 -2.80
N ALA A 16 5.30 -0.97 -1.54
CA ALA A 16 3.98 -1.03 -0.93
C ALA A 16 2.97 -0.15 -1.68
N GLY A 17 3.40 1.03 -2.14
CA GLY A 17 2.58 1.92 -2.94
C GLY A 17 2.10 1.27 -4.23
N TYR A 18 3.03 0.70 -5.02
CA TYR A 18 2.72 0.04 -6.29
C TYR A 18 1.66 -1.06 -6.12
N GLN A 19 1.79 -1.88 -5.09
CA GLN A 19 0.86 -3.00 -4.87
C GLN A 19 -0.55 -2.52 -4.53
N VAL A 20 -0.67 -1.41 -3.80
CA VAL A 20 -1.98 -0.79 -3.53
C VAL A 20 -2.52 -0.06 -4.75
N GLU A 21 -1.65 0.56 -5.57
CA GLU A 21 -2.04 1.15 -6.86
C GLU A 21 -2.64 0.08 -7.79
N GLU A 22 -1.98 -1.06 -7.94
CA GLU A 22 -2.46 -2.19 -8.75
C GLU A 22 -3.82 -2.71 -8.27
N ALA A 23 -4.01 -2.82 -6.96
CA ALA A 23 -5.30 -3.25 -6.38
C ALA A 23 -6.43 -2.26 -6.75
N ILE A 24 -6.17 -0.96 -6.66
CA ILE A 24 -7.12 0.10 -7.04
C ILE A 24 -7.43 0.03 -8.53
N VAL A 25 -6.42 -0.01 -9.40
CA VAL A 25 -6.60 -0.02 -10.87
C VAL A 25 -7.33 -1.29 -11.34
N THR A 26 -7.15 -2.40 -10.63
CA THR A 26 -7.85 -3.67 -10.94
C THR A 26 -9.36 -3.57 -10.71
N HIS A 27 -9.81 -2.78 -9.73
CA HIS A 27 -11.21 -2.75 -9.30
C HIS A 27 -11.94 -1.42 -9.63
N GLU A 28 -11.20 -0.38 -9.99
CA GLU A 28 -11.74 0.96 -10.21
C GLU A 28 -11.21 1.59 -11.50
N ALA A 29 -12.09 2.32 -12.19
CA ALA A 29 -11.69 3.15 -13.32
C ALA A 29 -11.04 4.45 -12.83
N VAL A 30 -9.71 4.46 -12.73
CA VAL A 30 -8.96 5.67 -12.36
C VAL A 30 -8.44 6.38 -13.62
N PRO A 31 -8.76 7.66 -13.83
CA PRO A 31 -8.50 8.33 -15.11
C PRO A 31 -7.03 8.70 -15.35
N ARG A 32 -6.21 8.89 -14.30
CA ARG A 32 -4.78 9.29 -14.44
C ARG A 32 -3.89 8.71 -13.35
N ARG A 33 -2.64 8.40 -13.74
CA ARG A 33 -1.61 7.84 -12.84
C ARG A 33 -1.21 8.79 -11.71
N GLU A 34 -1.20 10.09 -11.98
CA GLU A 34 -0.86 11.13 -10.99
C GLU A 34 -1.85 11.12 -9.80
N ASP A 35 -3.13 10.83 -10.09
CA ASP A 35 -4.19 10.76 -9.08
C ASP A 35 -4.03 9.52 -8.17
N LEU A 36 -3.37 8.45 -8.64
CA LEU A 36 -3.14 7.22 -7.88
C LEU A 36 -2.17 7.41 -6.71
N ILE A 37 -1.02 8.06 -6.94
CA ILE A 37 -0.01 8.25 -5.87
C ILE A 37 -0.61 9.07 -4.72
N ALA A 38 -1.32 10.15 -5.05
CA ALA A 38 -1.99 10.99 -4.06
C ALA A 38 -3.04 10.20 -3.27
N ARG A 39 -3.81 9.36 -3.98
CA ARG A 39 -4.82 8.49 -3.37
C ARG A 39 -4.22 7.45 -2.44
N VAL A 40 -3.18 6.73 -2.87
CA VAL A 40 -2.50 5.73 -2.04
C VAL A 40 -1.86 6.37 -0.82
N THR A 41 -1.22 7.53 -0.98
CA THR A 41 -0.71 8.31 0.15
C THR A 41 -1.82 8.68 1.13
N GLY A 42 -2.99 9.07 0.62
CA GLY A 42 -4.19 9.32 1.42
C GLY A 42 -4.72 8.10 2.16
N LEU A 43 -4.69 6.92 1.53
CA LEU A 43 -5.05 5.65 2.19
C LEU A 43 -4.07 5.32 3.31
N PHE A 44 -2.76 5.49 3.07
CA PHE A 44 -1.71 5.26 4.08
C PHE A 44 -1.88 6.18 5.28
N LYS A 45 -2.30 7.44 5.06
CA LYS A 45 -2.70 8.37 6.13
C LYS A 45 -3.90 7.85 6.92
N LYS A 46 -4.96 7.38 6.25
CA LYS A 46 -6.17 6.84 6.91
C LYS A 46 -5.88 5.62 7.80
N VAL A 47 -4.93 4.77 7.41
CA VAL A 47 -4.50 3.61 8.22
C VAL A 47 -3.39 3.94 9.22
N ASN A 48 -3.06 5.23 9.42
CA ASN A 48 -2.07 5.72 10.37
C ASN A 48 -0.68 5.09 10.17
N ILE A 49 -0.19 5.04 8.92
CA ILE A 49 1.23 4.79 8.65
C ILE A 49 2.02 6.05 9.01
N SER A 50 3.11 5.91 9.77
CA SER A 50 3.84 7.02 10.39
C SER A 50 4.44 8.03 9.42
N ASP A 51 4.92 7.55 8.27
CA ASP A 51 5.47 8.38 7.17
C ASP A 51 4.89 7.85 5.85
N PRO A 52 3.65 8.27 5.50
CA PRO A 52 2.93 7.80 4.32
C PRO A 52 3.72 8.04 3.04
N GLU A 53 4.23 9.27 2.86
CA GLU A 53 4.95 9.73 1.67
C GLU A 53 6.19 8.87 1.39
N LYS A 54 6.96 8.54 2.44
CA LYS A 54 8.08 7.59 2.33
C LYS A 54 7.59 6.16 2.12
N SER A 55 6.56 5.73 2.87
CA SER A 55 6.08 4.35 2.86
C SER A 55 5.51 3.91 1.51
N VAL A 56 4.91 4.81 0.74
CA VAL A 56 4.47 4.53 -0.65
C VAL A 56 5.64 4.05 -1.51
N ARG A 57 6.84 4.58 -1.28
CA ARG A 57 8.07 4.20 -2.00
C ARG A 57 8.84 3.07 -1.32
N SER A 58 8.37 2.56 -0.18
CA SER A 58 9.07 1.54 0.58
C SER A 58 8.73 0.13 0.09
N TYR A 59 9.75 -0.70 -0.08
CA TYR A 59 9.61 -2.16 -0.22
C TYR A 59 9.17 -2.81 1.11
N PRO A 60 8.53 -4.00 1.07
CA PRO A 60 8.03 -4.67 2.26
C PRO A 60 9.08 -4.90 3.34
N HIS A 61 10.32 -5.23 2.97
CA HIS A 61 11.40 -5.47 3.94
C HIS A 61 11.82 -4.21 4.73
N MET A 62 11.44 -3.01 4.28
CA MET A 62 11.69 -1.74 4.98
C MET A 62 10.53 -1.33 5.91
N LEU A 63 9.45 -2.10 5.96
CA LEU A 63 8.28 -1.84 6.79
C LEU A 63 8.29 -2.74 8.03
N SER A 64 7.89 -2.18 9.17
CA SER A 64 7.63 -3.00 10.37
C SER A 64 6.44 -3.94 10.13
N GLY A 65 6.31 -5.00 10.94
CA GLY A 65 5.17 -5.93 10.84
C GLY A 65 3.82 -5.22 10.93
N GLY A 66 3.68 -4.27 11.87
CA GLY A 66 2.46 -3.46 12.01
C GLY A 66 2.22 -2.53 10.82
N MET A 67 3.26 -2.00 10.17
CA MET A 67 3.11 -1.22 8.94
C MET A 67 2.66 -2.09 7.78
N LYS A 68 3.22 -3.30 7.62
CA LYS A 68 2.78 -4.26 6.58
C LYS A 68 1.29 -4.58 6.74
N GLN A 69 0.84 -4.82 7.98
CA GLN A 69 -0.58 -5.07 8.26
C GLN A 69 -1.46 -3.86 7.88
N ARG A 70 -1.01 -2.63 8.15
CA ARG A 70 -1.73 -1.41 7.76
C ARG A 70 -1.78 -1.22 6.24
N VAL A 71 -0.71 -1.56 5.52
CA VAL A 71 -0.71 -1.58 4.05
C VAL A 71 -1.76 -2.58 3.53
N MET A 72 -1.83 -3.77 4.13
CA MET A 72 -2.85 -4.77 3.77
C MET A 72 -4.28 -4.31 4.05
N ILE A 73 -4.50 -3.47 5.06
CA ILE A 73 -5.82 -2.86 5.35
C ILE A 73 -6.15 -1.74 4.36
N ALA A 74 -5.14 -1.06 3.82
CA ALA A 74 -5.30 0.03 2.86
C ALA A 74 -5.55 -0.44 1.41
N MET A 75 -5.31 -1.73 1.15
CA MET A 75 -5.46 -2.38 -0.16
C MET A 75 -6.90 -2.72 -0.49
#